data_AF-A0A2R7QVS5-F1
#
_entry.id   AF-A0A2R7QVS5-F1
#
_cell.length_a   1.000
_cell.length_b   1.000
_cell.length_c   1.000
_cell.angle_alpha   90.00
_cell.angle_beta   90.00
_cell.angle_gamma   90.00
#
_symmetry.space_group_name_H-M   'P 1'
#
loop_
_entity.id
_entity.type
_entity.pdbx_description
1 polymer ?
#
loop_
_entity_poly.entity_id
_entity_poly.type
_entity_poly.pdbx_seq_one_letter_code
_entity_poly.pdbx_strand_id
1 'polypeptide(L)'
;MRRWTGLFLLPLALGSCGTGSGTTGITPGTSDRWYVSVLGPRDGGAIDHCFEDPLIDQSIESADLPSTHLSIKLLGTGTQGDAERIADCLKPGAGSGAVSITSPGT
;
A
#
# COMPACT_ATOMS: atom_id res chain seq x y z
N MET A 1 33.76 37.15 -34.05
CA MET A 1 32.27 37.32 -34.06
C MET A 1 31.68 35.99 -34.54
N ARG A 2 30.55 35.44 -34.07
CA ARG A 2 29.61 35.84 -33.00
C ARG A 2 28.67 34.65 -32.66
N ARG A 3 28.75 34.12 -31.43
CA ARG A 3 27.71 33.27 -30.76
C ARG A 3 27.43 31.89 -31.43
N TRP A 4 26.78 30.91 -30.79
CA TRP A 4 26.35 30.77 -29.38
C TRP A 4 26.41 29.29 -28.92
N THR A 5 26.34 29.05 -27.61
CA THR A 5 26.35 27.73 -26.98
C THR A 5 25.03 26.99 -27.22
N GLY A 6 25.07 25.84 -27.89
CA GLY A 6 23.93 24.91 -27.97
C GLY A 6 23.84 24.05 -26.71
N LEU A 7 23.07 24.51 -25.71
CA LEU A 7 22.88 23.78 -24.46
C LEU A 7 21.97 22.56 -24.69
N PHE A 8 22.56 21.38 -24.92
CA PHE A 8 21.83 20.13 -25.06
C PHE A 8 21.20 19.73 -23.72
N LEU A 9 19.89 19.96 -23.59
CA LEU A 9 19.09 19.50 -22.46
C LEU A 9 18.91 17.98 -22.54
N LEU A 10 19.64 17.24 -21.71
CA LEU A 10 19.34 15.83 -21.45
C LEU A 10 17.99 15.76 -20.71
N PRO A 11 16.99 15.02 -21.21
CA PRO A 11 15.84 14.65 -20.41
C PRO A 11 16.30 13.64 -19.34
N LEU A 12 16.36 14.08 -18.08
CA LEU A 12 16.56 13.21 -16.93
C LEU A 12 15.32 12.33 -16.74
N ALA A 13 15.29 11.21 -17.46
CA ALA A 13 14.27 10.19 -17.30
C ALA A 13 14.51 9.42 -15.99
N LEU A 14 14.01 9.97 -14.87
CA LEU A 14 13.90 9.22 -13.61
C LEU A 14 12.81 8.15 -13.75
N GLY A 15 13.14 7.07 -14.45
CA GLY A 15 12.40 5.82 -14.39
C GLY A 15 12.52 5.25 -12.99
N SER A 16 11.61 5.63 -12.09
CA SER A 16 11.52 5.09 -10.73
C SER A 16 11.07 3.64 -10.80
N CYS A 17 12.03 2.75 -11.05
CA CYS A 17 11.84 1.31 -10.92
C CYS A 17 11.76 0.99 -9.43
N GLY A 18 10.56 1.15 -8.86
CA GLY A 18 10.28 0.77 -7.48
C GLY A 18 10.46 -0.73 -7.33
N THR A 19 11.60 -1.15 -6.76
CA THR A 19 11.88 -2.55 -6.44
C THR A 19 10.83 -3.05 -5.46
N GLY A 20 9.87 -3.83 -5.95
CA GLY A 20 8.73 -4.30 -5.18
C GLY A 20 9.15 -5.16 -3.99
N SER A 21 9.29 -4.54 -2.82
CA SER A 21 9.36 -5.27 -1.54
C SER A 21 7.99 -5.92 -1.33
N GLY A 22 7.94 -7.24 -1.44
CA GLY A 22 6.72 -7.95 -1.82
C GLY A 22 5.51 -7.70 -0.92
N THR A 23 4.34 -7.48 -1.54
CA THR A 23 3.08 -7.97 -0.95
C THR A 23 3.15 -9.49 -0.88
N THR A 24 2.76 -10.08 0.25
CA THR A 24 2.46 -11.52 0.24
C THR A 24 1.26 -11.72 -0.68
N GLY A 25 1.41 -12.64 -1.64
CA GLY A 25 0.63 -12.63 -2.90
C GLY A 25 -0.89 -12.53 -2.72
N ILE A 26 -1.53 -11.80 -3.64
CA ILE A 26 -2.98 -11.58 -3.66
C ILE A 26 -3.70 -12.93 -3.58
N THR A 27 -4.47 -13.10 -2.52
CA THR A 27 -5.23 -14.32 -2.24
C THR A 27 -6.70 -14.11 -2.64
N PRO A 28 -7.35 -15.03 -3.38
CA PRO A 28 -8.76 -14.88 -3.73
C PRO A 28 -9.65 -15.00 -2.48
N GLY A 29 -10.52 -14.01 -2.27
CA GLY A 29 -11.48 -13.97 -1.17
C GLY A 29 -12.87 -14.51 -1.52
N THR A 30 -13.82 -14.29 -0.60
CA THR A 30 -15.24 -14.67 -0.73
C THR A 30 -16.19 -13.47 -0.63
N SER A 31 -15.67 -12.25 -0.68
CA SER A 31 -16.40 -10.97 -0.51
C SER A 31 -16.41 -10.17 -1.82
N ASP A 32 -17.27 -9.15 -1.97
CA ASP A 32 -17.22 -8.23 -3.13
C ASP A 32 -16.01 -7.28 -3.12
N ARG A 33 -15.25 -7.26 -2.01
CA ARG A 33 -14.21 -6.24 -1.76
C ARG A 33 -12.79 -6.76 -1.86
N TRP A 34 -11.92 -5.83 -2.22
CA TRP A 34 -10.53 -5.87 -1.81
C TRP A 34 -10.41 -5.64 -0.30
N TYR A 35 -9.55 -6.45 0.34
CA TYR A 35 -9.07 -6.21 1.70
C TYR A 35 -7.55 -6.13 1.69
N VAL A 36 -7.00 -5.29 2.56
CA VAL A 36 -5.57 -5.23 2.89
C VAL A 36 -5.45 -5.49 4.38
N SER A 37 -4.62 -6.45 4.79
CA SER A 37 -4.49 -6.81 6.21
C SER A 37 -3.04 -6.89 6.66
N VAL A 38 -2.80 -6.64 7.94
CA VAL A 38 -1.49 -6.80 8.59
C VAL A 38 -1.64 -7.84 9.71
N LEU A 39 -0.81 -8.87 9.65
CA LEU A 39 -0.84 -10.02 10.57
C LEU A 39 0.49 -10.13 11.32
N GLY A 40 0.43 -10.05 12.65
CA GLY A 40 1.60 -10.01 13.54
C GLY A 40 1.72 -8.67 14.27
N PRO A 41 2.56 -8.60 15.32
CA PRO A 41 2.69 -7.41 16.15
C PRO A 41 3.36 -6.27 15.35
N ARG A 42 2.68 -5.13 15.32
CA ARG A 42 3.13 -3.92 14.62
C ARG A 42 3.98 -3.07 15.56
N ASP A 43 5.13 -2.62 15.09
CA ASP A 43 6.15 -1.91 15.91
C ASP A 43 5.85 -0.41 16.12
N GLY A 44 4.57 0.01 16.05
CA GLY A 44 4.12 1.36 16.35
C GLY A 44 4.51 2.45 15.33
N GLY A 45 4.89 2.07 14.11
CA GLY A 45 5.12 3.02 13.02
C GLY A 45 3.83 3.76 12.62
N ALA A 46 3.96 5.01 12.19
CA ALA A 46 2.84 5.93 11.93
C ALA A 46 2.02 5.56 10.68
N ILE A 47 1.18 4.53 10.78
CA ILE A 47 0.25 4.09 9.73
C ILE A 47 -0.99 4.97 9.58
N ASP A 48 -1.22 5.94 10.48
CA ASP A 48 -2.48 6.68 10.54
C ASP A 48 -2.81 7.41 9.24
N HIS A 49 -1.78 7.94 8.56
CA HIS A 49 -1.89 8.57 7.24
C HIS A 49 -2.38 7.63 6.13
N CYS A 50 -2.26 6.30 6.31
CA CYS A 50 -2.82 5.31 5.40
C CYS A 50 -4.33 5.12 5.59
N PHE A 51 -4.90 5.51 6.74
CA PHE A 51 -6.35 5.50 6.97
C PHE A 51 -7.06 6.75 6.41
N GLU A 52 -6.30 7.77 6.00
CA GLU A 52 -6.81 8.98 5.33
C GLU A 52 -7.14 8.74 3.84
N ASP A 53 -6.92 7.52 3.33
CA ASP A 53 -7.22 7.14 1.94
C ASP A 53 -8.74 7.14 1.67
N PRO A 54 -9.25 7.96 0.71
CA PRO A 54 -10.67 8.07 0.42
C PRO A 54 -11.30 6.81 -0.18
N LEU A 55 -10.52 5.76 -0.48
CA LEU A 55 -11.00 4.45 -0.94
C LEU A 55 -11.18 3.43 0.19
N ILE A 56 -10.94 3.80 1.46
CA ILE A 56 -11.22 2.94 2.61
C ILE A 56 -12.70 3.08 3.01
N ASP A 57 -13.41 1.96 3.03
CA ASP A 57 -14.78 1.88 3.55
C ASP A 57 -14.79 1.61 5.07
N GLN A 58 -13.81 0.82 5.54
CA GLN A 58 -13.72 0.40 6.94
C GLN A 58 -12.31 -0.07 7.30
N SER A 59 -11.84 0.30 8.49
CA SER A 59 -10.70 -0.34 9.17
C SER A 59 -11.18 -1.08 10.44
N ILE A 60 -10.50 -2.17 10.79
CA ILE A 60 -10.72 -2.97 12.00
C ILE A 60 -9.35 -3.37 12.55
N GLU A 61 -9.10 -3.04 13.81
CA GLU A 61 -7.84 -3.28 14.51
C GLU A 61 -8.09 -4.05 15.82
N SER A 62 -7.17 -4.94 16.22
CA SER A 62 -7.26 -5.54 17.57
C SER A 62 -6.93 -4.51 18.65
N ALA A 63 -7.73 -4.49 19.71
CA ALA A 63 -7.50 -3.67 20.91
C ALA A 63 -6.41 -4.24 21.84
N ASP A 64 -5.87 -5.43 21.56
CA ASP A 64 -4.73 -5.99 22.30
C ASP A 64 -3.46 -5.16 22.08
N LEU A 65 -2.54 -5.16 23.04
CA LEU A 65 -1.24 -4.49 22.94
C LEU A 65 -0.08 -5.48 23.12
N PRO A 66 0.89 -5.55 22.18
CA PRO A 66 0.91 -4.89 20.88
C PRO A 66 -0.17 -5.47 19.95
N SER A 67 -0.81 -4.61 19.15
CA SER A 67 -1.90 -5.04 18.26
C SER A 67 -1.36 -5.92 17.12
N THR A 68 -1.92 -7.13 17.04
CA THR A 68 -1.46 -8.23 16.18
C THR A 68 -2.26 -8.39 14.88
N HIS A 69 -3.33 -7.61 14.70
CA HIS A 69 -4.23 -7.74 13.56
C HIS A 69 -4.80 -6.37 13.16
N LEU A 70 -4.60 -6.00 11.90
CA LEU A 70 -5.29 -4.90 11.22
C LEU A 70 -5.93 -5.45 9.95
N SER A 71 -7.15 -5.04 9.64
CA SER A 71 -7.78 -5.28 8.35
C SER A 71 -8.47 -4.02 7.84
N ILE A 72 -8.24 -3.70 6.58
CA ILE A 72 -8.80 -2.56 5.85
C ILE A 72 -9.62 -3.12 4.69
N LYS A 73 -10.83 -2.61 4.52
CA LYS A 73 -11.78 -2.99 3.47
C LYS A 73 -12.04 -1.80 2.56
N LEU A 74 -11.93 -1.99 1.25
CA LEU A 74 -12.03 -0.91 0.27
C LEU A 74 -13.48 -0.61 -0.18
N LEU A 75 -13.68 0.59 -0.72
CA LEU A 75 -14.90 1.05 -1.39
C LEU A 75 -15.23 0.24 -2.66
N GLY A 76 -16.46 0.39 -3.16
CA GLY A 76 -17.00 -0.42 -4.26
C GLY A 76 -16.34 -0.17 -5.62
N THR A 77 -15.48 0.85 -5.71
CA THR A 77 -14.67 1.21 -6.87
C THR A 77 -13.18 0.92 -6.67
N GLY A 78 -12.79 0.36 -5.52
CA GLY A 78 -11.39 0.07 -5.21
C GLY A 78 -10.81 -0.99 -6.15
N THR A 79 -9.63 -0.72 -6.71
CA THR A 79 -8.97 -1.61 -7.65
C THR A 79 -7.85 -2.44 -7.00
N GLN A 80 -7.30 -3.40 -7.74
CA GLN A 80 -6.06 -4.08 -7.34
C GLN A 80 -4.94 -3.08 -7.01
N GLY A 81 -4.76 -2.06 -7.85
CA GLY A 81 -3.72 -1.05 -7.67
C GLY A 81 -3.92 -0.19 -6.41
N ASP A 82 -5.17 -0.01 -5.96
CA ASP A 82 -5.47 0.66 -4.69
C ASP A 82 -5.17 -0.22 -3.49
N ALA A 83 -5.50 -1.51 -3.57
CA ALA A 83 -5.12 -2.48 -2.54
C ALA A 83 -3.59 -2.62 -2.42
N GLU A 84 -2.88 -2.63 -3.55
CA GLU A 84 -1.41 -2.63 -3.61
C GLU A 84 -0.82 -1.33 -3.02
N ARG A 85 -1.37 -0.17 -3.40
CA ARG A 85 -0.95 1.15 -2.89
C ARG A 85 -1.19 1.32 -1.39
N ILE A 86 -2.31 0.82 -0.86
CA ILE A 86 -2.59 0.80 0.59
C ILE A 86 -1.66 -0.20 1.30
N ALA A 87 -1.41 -1.38 0.71
CA ALA A 87 -0.45 -2.34 1.27
C ALA A 87 0.97 -1.78 1.33
N ASP A 88 1.41 -1.04 0.30
CA ASP A 88 2.70 -0.34 0.31
C ASP A 88 2.77 0.76 1.37
N CYS A 89 1.67 1.49 1.61
CA CYS A 89 1.56 2.47 2.68
C CYS A 89 1.72 1.84 4.08
N LEU A 90 1.17 0.64 4.29
CA LEU A 90 1.22 -0.06 5.58
C LEU A 90 2.58 -0.71 5.89
N LYS A 91 3.35 -1.15 4.87
CA LYS A 91 4.62 -1.88 5.06
C LYS A 91 5.61 -1.20 6.03
N PRO A 92 5.88 0.12 5.97
CA PRO A 92 6.78 0.80 6.91
C PRO A 92 6.34 0.74 8.38
N GLY A 93 5.03 0.64 8.66
CA GLY A 93 4.49 0.55 10.02
C GLY A 93 4.07 -0.85 10.47
N ALA A 94 4.04 -1.82 9.54
CA ALA A 94 3.77 -3.23 9.84
C ALA A 94 4.85 -3.86 10.75
N GLY A 95 6.09 -3.36 10.68
CA GLY A 95 7.18 -3.82 11.54
C GLY A 95 7.54 -5.28 11.28
N SER A 96 7.47 -6.13 12.31
CA SER A 96 7.58 -7.58 12.17
C SER A 96 6.35 -8.28 11.55
N GLY A 97 5.21 -7.57 11.41
CA GLY A 97 3.97 -8.08 10.83
C GLY A 97 3.99 -8.23 9.30
N ALA A 98 3.31 -9.25 8.79
CA ALA A 98 3.18 -9.50 7.36
C ALA A 98 1.98 -8.74 6.77
N VAL A 99 2.18 -8.04 5.65
CA VAL A 99 1.11 -7.38 4.89
C VAL A 99 0.61 -8.30 3.77
N SER A 100 -0.70 -8.54 3.74
CA SER A 100 -1.40 -9.38 2.76
C SER A 100 -2.54 -8.64 2.07
N ILE A 101 -2.87 -9.08 0.85
CA ILE A 101 -4.03 -8.59 0.08
C ILE A 101 -4.96 -9.76 -0.20
N THR A 102 -6.25 -9.52 0.02
CA THR A 102 -7.33 -10.43 -0.41
C THR A 102 -8.13 -9.75 -1.52
N SER A 103 -8.27 -10.39 -2.67
CA SER A 103 -9.12 -9.88 -3.77
C SER A 103 -10.60 -10.18 -3.51
N PRO A 104 -11.52 -9.49 -4.23
CA PRO A 104 -12.89 -9.96 -4.37
C PRO A 104 -12.95 -11.43 -4.80
N GLY A 105 -14.00 -12.12 -4.36
CA GLY A 105 -14.44 -13.39 -4.93
C GLY A 105 -15.30 -13.17 -6.17
N THR A 106 -15.34 -14.18 -7.04
CA THR A 106 -16.17 -14.24 -8.25
C THR A 106 -17.53 -14.88 -7.98
#